data_AF-A0AA96RNX4-F1
#
_entry.id   AF-A0AA96RNX4-F1
#
_cell.length_a   1.000
_cell.length_b   1.000
_cell.length_c   1.000
_cell.angle_alpha   90.00
_cell.angle_beta   90.00
_cell.angle_gamma   90.00
#
_symmetry.space_group_name_H-M   'P 1'
#
loop_
_entity.id
_entity.type
_entity.pdbx_description
1 polymer ?
#
loop_
_entity_poly.entity_id
_entity_poly.type
_entity_poly.pdbx_seq_one_letter_code
_entity_poly.pdbx_strand_id
1 'polypeptide(L)' 'MAKGKDVRVTVILECTSCVRNSVNKGSTGISRYITQKNRHNTPNRLELRKFCPYCYKHTIHGEIKK' A
#
# COMPACT_ATOMS: atom_id res chain seq x y z
N MET A 1 11.16 -10.63 28.85
CA MET A 1 10.84 -11.41 27.63
C MET A 1 11.31 -10.61 26.43
N ALA A 2 12.30 -11.12 25.69
CA ALA A 2 12.92 -10.41 24.58
C ALA A 2 11.87 -10.10 23.50
N LYS A 3 11.72 -8.82 23.13
CA LYS A 3 11.00 -8.43 21.90
C LYS A 3 11.76 -9.06 20.74
N GLY A 4 11.33 -10.24 20.29
CA GLY A 4 11.80 -10.82 19.05
C GLY A 4 11.69 -9.75 17.97
N LYS A 5 12.80 -9.43 17.31
CA LYS A 5 12.80 -8.51 16.17
C LYS A 5 11.76 -9.05 15.19
N ASP A 6 10.62 -8.38 15.09
CA ASP A 6 9.46 -8.91 14.38
C ASP A 6 9.82 -9.03 12.89
N VAL A 7 10.11 -10.25 12.45
CA VAL A 7 10.58 -10.56 11.09
C VAL A 7 9.48 -10.23 10.08
N ARG A 8 8.22 -10.39 10.50
CA ARG A 8 7.02 -9.96 9.76
C ARG A 8 6.59 -8.60 10.26
N VAL A 9 6.46 -7.66 9.33
CA VAL A 9 6.05 -6.29 9.63
C VAL A 9 4.79 -5.95 8.85
N THR A 10 3.84 -5.32 9.53
CA THR A 10 2.66 -4.75 8.89
C THR A 10 3.08 -3.55 8.04
N VAL A 11 2.75 -3.60 6.75
CA VAL A 11 3.02 -2.56 5.77
C VAL A 11 1.71 -2.07 5.16
N ILE A 12 1.72 -0.81 4.72
CA ILE A 12 0.58 -0.18 4.06
C ILE A 12 0.94 -0.01 2.59
N LEU A 13 0.08 -0.50 1.69
CA LEU A 13 0.19 -0.30 0.25
C LEU A 13 -0.79 0.79 -0.18
N GLU A 14 -0.30 1.84 -0.84
CA GLU A 14 -1.10 2.96 -1.33
C GLU A 14 -1.13 2.97 -2.86
N CYS A 15 -2.30 3.26 -3.43
CA CYS A 15 -2.47 3.38 -4.88
C CYS A 15 -1.62 4.52 -5.45
N THR A 16 -0.75 4.23 -6.41
CA THR A 16 0.11 5.24 -7.06
C THR A 16 -0.65 6.12 -8.05
N SER A 17 -1.78 5.65 -8.58
CA SER A 17 -2.59 6.36 -9.57
C SER A 17 -3.68 7.25 -8.96
N CYS A 18 -3.92 7.13 -7.66
CA CYS A 18 -4.84 8.02 -6.94
C CYS A 18 -4.16 9.37 -6.73
N VAL A 19 -4.63 10.40 -7.43
CA VAL A 19 -4.10 11.76 -7.28
C VAL A 19 -4.84 12.44 -6.13
N ARG A 20 -4.12 12.94 -5.11
CA ARG A 20 -4.69 13.72 -3.99
C ARG A 20 -5.50 14.94 -4.45
N ASN A 21 -5.16 15.50 -5.61
CA ASN A 21 -5.71 16.74 -6.15
C ASN A 21 -6.66 16.52 -7.34
N SER A 22 -7.28 15.34 -7.45
CA SER A 22 -8.28 15.10 -8.49
C SER A 22 -9.60 15.81 -8.13
N VAL A 23 -9.66 17.11 -8.41
CA VAL A 23 -10.85 17.98 -8.23
C VAL A 23 -12.09 17.45 -8.98
N ASN A 24 -11.90 16.58 -9.98
CA ASN A 24 -12.94 16.14 -10.91
C ASN A 24 -13.41 14.68 -10.74
N LYS A 25 -13.11 14.01 -9.61
CA LYS A 25 -13.62 12.63 -9.36
C LYS A 25 -14.47 12.64 -8.09
N GLY A 26 -15.70 12.12 -8.17
CA GLY A 26 -16.68 12.08 -7.08
C GLY A 26 -16.28 11.27 -5.83
N SER A 27 -15.02 10.85 -5.73
CA SER A 27 -14.46 10.14 -4.59
C SER A 27 -13.09 10.71 -4.26
N THR A 28 -13.01 11.47 -3.18
CA THR A 28 -11.84 12.24 -2.71
C THR A 28 -10.80 11.39 -1.95
N GLY A 29 -10.84 10.06 -2.08
CA GLY A 29 -10.04 9.13 -1.30
C GLY A 29 -8.86 8.50 -2.04
N ILE A 30 -7.86 8.03 -1.28
CA ILE A 30 -6.76 7.20 -1.77
C ILE A 30 -6.98 5.76 -1.30
N SER A 31 -6.87 4.79 -2.22
CA SER A 31 -6.98 3.38 -1.89
C SER A 31 -5.75 2.91 -1.11
N ARG A 32 -6.00 2.31 0.06
CA ARG A 32 -4.96 1.77 0.95
C ARG A 32 -5.29 0.35 1.35
N TYR A 33 -4.28 -0.52 1.30
CA TYR A 33 -4.33 -1.89 1.78
C TYR A 33 -3.35 -2.10 2.92
N ILE A 34 -3.74 -2.90 3.91
CA ILE A 34 -2.87 -3.33 4.99
C ILE A 34 -2.45 -4.77 4.69
N THR A 35 -1.15 -5.02 4.65
CA THR A 35 -0.60 -6.37 4.46
C THR A 35 0.56 -6.58 5.42
N GLN A 36 1.04 -7.82 5.51
CA GLN A 36 2.26 -8.14 6.25
C GLN A 36 3.35 -8.51 5.24
N LYS A 37 4.57 -7.99 5.44
CA LYS A 37 5.75 -8.40 4.67
C LYS A 37 6.83 -8.93 5.60
N ASN A 38 7.56 -9.93 5.12
CA ASN A 38 8.76 -10.38 5.80
C ASN A 38 9.95 -9.54 5.34
N ARG A 39 10.55 -8.76 6.24
CA ARG A 39 11.67 -7.86 5.90
C ARG A 39 12.96 -8.60 5.50
N HIS A 40 13.15 -9.84 5.95
CA HIS A 40 14.34 -10.64 5.60
C HIS A 40 14.21 -11.20 4.18
N ASN A 41 13.07 -11.79 3.85
CA ASN A 41 12.87 -12.41 2.54
C ASN A 41 12.60 -11.37 1.44
N THR A 42 11.94 -10.26 1.79
CA THR A 42 11.58 -9.18 0.87
C THR A 42 12.09 -7.84 1.40
N PRO A 43 13.38 -7.53 1.23
CA PRO A 43 13.95 -6.27 1.70
C PRO A 43 13.46 -5.07 0.88
N ASN A 44 13.17 -5.28 -0.40
CA ASN A 44 12.71 -4.24 -1.33
C ASN A 44 11.28 -3.77 -1.02
N ARG A 45 10.90 -2.59 -1.56
CA ARG A 45 9.53 -2.08 -1.45
C ARG A 45 8.57 -3.03 -2.14
N LEU A 46 7.46 -3.34 -1.47
CA LEU A 46 6.43 -4.20 -2.05
C LEU A 46 5.54 -3.37 -2.99
N GLU A 47 5.40 -3.84 -4.23
CA GLU A 47 4.48 -3.28 -5.22
C GLU A 47 3.55 -4.39 -5.71
N LEU A 48 2.24 -4.19 -5.56
CA LEU A 48 1.24 -5.17 -5.97
C LEU A 48 0.17 -4.51 -6.84
N ARG A 49 -0.22 -5.21 -7.92
CA ARG A 49 -1.43 -4.86 -8.65
C ARG A 49 -2.64 -5.26 -7.82
N LYS A 50 -3.38 -4.26 -7.34
CA LYS A 50 -4.62 -4.43 -6.57
C LYS A 50 -5.71 -3.57 -7.20
N PHE A 51 -6.96 -3.97 -7.01
CA PHE A 51 -8.10 -3.16 -7.43
C PHE A 51 -8.09 -1.83 -6.66
N CYS A 52 -8.43 -0.73 -7.31
CA CYS A 52 -8.61 0.55 -6.64
C CYS A 52 -10.09 0.96 -6.78
N PRO A 53 -10.86 1.06 -5.68
CA PRO A 53 -12.27 1.46 -5.73
C PRO A 53 -12.47 2.88 -6.28
N TYR A 54 -11.49 3.76 -6.11
CA TYR A 54 -11.57 5.15 -6.59
C TYR A 54 -11.21 5.32 -8.07
N CYS A 55 -10.42 4.40 -8.62
CA CYS A 55 -10.04 4.41 -10.04
C CYS A 55 -10.83 3.40 -10.87
N TYR A 56 -11.67 2.58 -10.23
CA TYR A 56 -12.45 1.48 -10.81
C TYR A 56 -11.63 0.54 -11.71
N LYS A 57 -10.33 0.39 -11.42
CA LYS A 57 -9.41 -0.45 -12.18
C LYS A 57 -8.31 -1.00 -11.30
N HIS A 58 -7.63 -2.04 -11.78
CA HIS A 58 -6.44 -2.57 -11.13
C HIS A 58 -5.26 -1.62 -11.37
N THR A 59 -4.73 -1.08 -10.28
CA THR A 59 -3.59 -0.16 -10.28
C THR A 59 -2.47 -0.72 -9.43
N ILE A 60 -1.27 -0.19 -9.64
CA ILE A 60 -0.12 -0.53 -8.81
C ILE A 60 -0.30 0.16 -7.46
N HIS A 61 -0.24 -0.62 -6.38
CA HIS A 61 -0.21 -0.14 -5.02
C HIS A 61 1.19 -0.38 -4.46
N GLY A 62 1.86 0.69 -4.05
CA GLY A 62 3.22 0.66 -3.54
C GLY A 62 3.28 0.80 -2.03
N GLU A 63 4.26 0.15 -1.40
CA GLU A 63 4.54 0.27 0.02
C GLU A 63 4.90 1.71 0.42
N ILE A 64 4.13 2.25 1.38
CA ILE A 64 4.43 3.51 2.03
C ILE A 64 5.31 3.25 3.25
N LYS A 65 6.42 4.00 3.32
CA LYS A 65 7.16 4.16 4.57
C LYS A 65 6.42 5.16 5.43
N LYS A 66 6.04 4.74 6.63
CA LYS A 66 5.59 5.65 7.69
C LYS A 66 6.81 6.29 8.35
#